data_AF-A0A7S3BN54-F1
#
_entry.id   AF-A0A7S3BN54-F1
#
_cell.length_a   1.000
_cell.length_b   1.000
_cell.length_c   1.000
_cell.angle_alpha   90.00
_cell.angle_beta   90.00
_cell.angle_gamma   90.00
#
_symmetry.space_group_name_H-M   'P 1'
#
loop_
_entity.id
_entity.type
_entity.pdbx_description
1 polymer ?
#
loop_
_entity_poly.entity_id
_entity_poly.type
_entity_poly.pdbx_seq_one_letter_code
_entity_poly.pdbx_strand_id
1 'polypeptide(L)'
;QHKGWSGGPPPRIEGGKNGMPAPPIVAGLDAPPPTGWRQVLEEQGPAGFAAAVRAEGRKGRTLLSDTTMRDAHQSLLATRMRTYDMLAAAPGTARNLAACLSLECWGGATFDVAYRFLHECPWERLERLRAAIPNVPFQMLLRGANGVGYSAYPDNVVRGFVKEAKDAGV
;
A
#
# COMPACT_ATOMS: atom_id res chain seq x y z
N GLN A 1 5.52 30.75 5.80
CA GLN A 1 6.09 29.67 6.62
C GLN A 1 4.96 29.09 7.47
N HIS A 2 4.26 28.08 6.97
CA HIS A 2 3.20 27.41 7.74
C HIS A 2 3.84 26.43 8.71
N LYS A 3 3.55 26.58 10.00
CA LYS A 3 3.99 25.67 11.06
C LYS A 3 3.40 24.28 10.76
N GLY A 4 4.29 23.31 10.54
CA GLY A 4 3.92 21.92 10.33
C GLY A 4 3.09 21.40 11.50
N TRP A 5 2.00 20.73 11.18
CA TRP A 5 1.22 19.99 12.16
C TRP A 5 2.09 18.84 12.69
N SER A 6 2.68 19.04 13.87
CA SER A 6 3.31 17.98 14.65
C SER A 6 2.18 17.11 15.19
N GLY A 7 1.97 15.94 14.58
CA GLY A 7 1.02 14.94 15.04
C GLY A 7 1.20 14.72 16.55
N GLY A 8 0.22 15.19 17.34
CA GLY A 8 0.17 14.88 18.76
C GLY A 8 0.06 13.37 18.94
N PRO A 9 0.47 12.83 20.10
CA PRO A 9 0.31 11.41 20.39
C PRO A 9 -1.17 11.05 20.24
N PRO A 10 -1.49 9.83 19.76
CA PRO A 10 -2.87 9.42 19.58
C PRO A 10 -3.64 9.57 20.90
N PRO A 11 -4.96 9.84 20.86
CA PRO A 11 -5.79 9.55 22.01
C PRO A 11 -5.55 8.07 22.35
N ARG A 12 -5.04 7.83 23.56
CA ARG A 12 -4.91 6.48 24.08
C ARG A 12 -6.33 5.93 24.13
N ILE A 13 -6.65 4.97 23.24
CA ILE A 13 -7.86 4.18 23.40
C ILE A 13 -7.61 3.39 24.68
N GLU A 14 -8.09 3.92 25.80
CA GLU A 14 -8.21 3.16 27.04
C GLU A 14 -9.00 1.90 26.67
N GLY A 15 -8.34 0.75 26.79
CA GLY A 15 -8.99 -0.53 26.54
C GLY A 15 -10.28 -0.62 27.34
N GLY A 16 -11.37 -0.90 26.64
CA GLY A 16 -12.61 -1.40 27.23
C GLY A 16 -13.41 -0.41 28.07
N LYS A 17 -14.12 0.51 27.42
CA LYS A 17 -15.43 0.97 27.94
C LYS A 17 -16.63 0.35 27.22
N ASN A 18 -16.44 -0.26 26.04
CA ASN A 18 -17.53 -0.73 25.17
C ASN A 18 -17.47 -2.21 24.74
N GLY A 19 -16.75 -3.08 25.45
CA GLY A 19 -16.78 -4.52 25.16
C GLY A 19 -16.22 -4.96 23.79
N MET A 20 -15.53 -4.06 23.08
CA MET A 20 -14.79 -4.45 21.88
C MET A 20 -13.57 -5.30 22.29
N PRO A 21 -13.36 -6.48 21.69
CA PRO A 21 -12.16 -7.27 21.94
C PRO A 21 -10.93 -6.42 21.60
N ALA A 22 -9.89 -6.52 22.43
CA ALA A 22 -8.61 -5.92 22.12
C ALA A 22 -8.15 -6.41 20.74
N PRO A 23 -7.60 -5.53 19.88
CA PRO A 23 -7.12 -5.97 18.59
C PRO A 23 -6.08 -7.08 18.78
N PRO A 24 -6.10 -8.14 17.94
CA PRO A 24 -5.14 -9.23 18.07
C PRO A 24 -3.72 -8.67 17.95
N ILE A 25 -2.88 -8.96 18.95
CA ILE A 25 -1.47 -8.60 18.92
C ILE A 25 -0.80 -9.52 17.89
N VAL A 26 -0.24 -8.92 16.83
CA VAL A 26 0.55 -9.67 15.86
C VAL A 26 1.83 -10.13 16.57
N ALA A 27 2.04 -11.44 16.66
CA ALA A 27 3.24 -11.99 17.27
C ALA A 27 4.48 -11.75 16.39
N GLY A 28 5.65 -11.59 17.04
CA GLY A 28 6.93 -11.55 16.36
C GLY A 28 7.24 -10.27 15.59
N LEU A 29 6.63 -9.13 15.95
CA LEU A 29 6.96 -7.83 15.34
C LEU A 29 8.41 -7.39 15.61
N ASP A 30 9.08 -8.00 16.59
CA ASP A 30 10.47 -7.70 16.96
C ASP A 30 11.49 -8.29 15.98
N ALA A 31 11.06 -9.21 15.10
CA ALA A 31 11.91 -9.83 14.08
C ALA A 31 11.64 -9.25 12.69
N PRO A 32 12.62 -9.29 11.76
CA PRO A 32 12.42 -8.89 10.37
C PRO A 32 11.25 -9.65 9.72
N PRO A 33 10.48 -9.00 8.82
CA PRO A 33 9.39 -9.68 8.13
C PRO A 33 9.93 -10.81 7.25
N PRO A 34 9.17 -11.90 7.04
CA PRO A 34 9.60 -12.98 6.17
C PRO A 34 9.83 -12.51 4.73
N THR A 35 10.68 -13.22 3.98
CA THR A 35 10.80 -13.03 2.53
C THR A 35 9.44 -13.18 1.87
N GLY A 36 9.12 -12.31 0.92
CA GLY A 36 7.87 -12.30 0.20
C GLY A 36 8.05 -12.24 -1.32
N TRP A 37 6.96 -11.93 -2.00
CA TRP A 37 6.93 -11.89 -3.47
C TRP A 37 7.72 -10.73 -4.08
N ARG A 38 8.05 -9.68 -3.30
CA ARG A 38 8.85 -8.56 -3.81
C ARG A 38 10.27 -8.99 -4.15
N GLN A 39 10.86 -9.87 -3.34
CA GLN A 39 12.21 -10.37 -3.60
C GLN A 39 12.26 -11.13 -4.93
N VAL A 40 11.24 -11.94 -5.25
CA VAL A 40 11.12 -12.60 -6.55
C VAL A 40 11.08 -11.58 -7.70
N LEU A 41 10.33 -10.49 -7.52
CA LEU A 41 10.25 -9.43 -8.53
C LEU A 41 11.57 -8.68 -8.71
N GLU A 42 12.27 -8.37 -7.62
CA GLU A 42 13.55 -7.64 -7.66
C GLU A 42 14.69 -8.50 -8.22
N GLU A 43 14.76 -9.77 -7.83
CA GLU A 43 15.85 -10.67 -8.24
C GLU A 43 15.66 -11.21 -9.66
N GLN A 44 14.42 -11.51 -10.06
CA GLN A 44 14.14 -12.21 -11.32
C GLN A 44 13.46 -11.31 -12.36
N GLY A 45 13.14 -10.07 -11.99
CA GLY A 45 12.43 -9.12 -12.81
C GLY A 45 10.98 -9.52 -13.13
N PRO A 46 10.26 -8.70 -13.91
CA PRO A 46 8.85 -8.93 -14.22
C PRO A 46 8.58 -10.26 -14.95
N ALA A 47 9.48 -10.68 -15.83
CA ALA A 47 9.34 -11.94 -16.56
C ALA A 47 9.46 -13.16 -15.65
N GLY A 48 10.45 -13.17 -14.74
CA GLY A 48 10.63 -14.22 -13.75
C GLY A 48 9.48 -14.26 -12.74
N PHE A 49 9.06 -13.10 -12.25
CA PHE A 49 7.88 -12.96 -11.40
C PHE A 49 6.63 -13.58 -12.04
N ALA A 50 6.33 -13.24 -13.30
CA ALA A 50 5.19 -13.80 -14.01
C ALA A 50 5.30 -15.32 -14.23
N ALA A 51 6.52 -15.85 -14.43
CA ALA A 51 6.76 -17.29 -14.51
C ALA A 51 6.49 -17.99 -13.16
N ALA A 52 6.94 -17.40 -12.05
CA ALA A 52 6.71 -17.92 -10.70
C ALA A 52 5.22 -17.95 -10.33
N VAL A 53 4.47 -16.87 -10.65
CA VAL A 53 3.01 -16.84 -10.46
C VAL A 53 2.31 -17.97 -11.23
N ARG A 54 2.68 -18.18 -12.50
CA ARG A 54 2.14 -19.30 -13.31
C ARG A 54 2.50 -20.66 -12.73
N ALA A 55 3.67 -20.80 -12.13
CA ALA A 55 4.09 -22.05 -11.49
C ALA A 55 3.23 -22.38 -10.26
N GLU A 56 2.85 -21.39 -9.44
CA GLU A 56 1.93 -21.61 -8.32
C GLU A 56 0.54 -22.02 -8.81
N GLY A 57 0.03 -21.41 -9.89
CA GLY A 57 -1.22 -21.83 -10.52
C GLY A 57 -1.21 -23.28 -10.99
N ARG A 58 -0.09 -23.76 -11.58
CA ARG A 58 0.09 -25.17 -11.97
C ARG A 58 0.10 -26.14 -10.78
N LYS A 59 0.43 -25.66 -9.58
CA LYS A 59 0.35 -26.43 -8.32
C LYS A 59 -1.06 -26.39 -7.70
N GLY A 60 -2.04 -25.75 -8.35
CA GLY A 60 -3.40 -25.61 -7.84
C GLY A 60 -3.56 -24.57 -6.72
N ARG A 61 -2.60 -23.64 -6.58
CA ARG A 61 -2.65 -22.59 -5.56
C ARG A 61 -3.20 -21.28 -6.14
N THR A 62 -4.06 -20.62 -5.36
CA THR A 62 -4.57 -19.28 -5.67
C THR A 62 -3.81 -18.26 -4.84
N LEU A 63 -3.18 -17.30 -5.50
CA LEU A 63 -2.51 -16.19 -4.83
C LEU A 63 -3.52 -15.06 -4.55
N LEU A 64 -3.29 -14.34 -3.45
CA LEU A 64 -4.17 -13.27 -2.99
C LEU A 64 -3.51 -11.91 -3.12
N SER A 65 -4.31 -10.89 -3.44
CA SER A 65 -3.92 -9.47 -3.38
C SER A 65 -4.80 -8.79 -2.35
N ASP A 66 -4.19 -8.11 -1.38
CA ASP A 66 -4.93 -7.37 -0.36
C ASP A 66 -5.28 -5.97 -0.87
N THR A 67 -6.53 -5.54 -0.75
CA THR A 67 -7.01 -4.23 -1.24
C THR A 67 -7.38 -3.27 -0.11
N THR A 68 -7.04 -3.60 1.14
CA THR A 68 -7.45 -2.87 2.33
C THR A 68 -6.97 -1.42 2.29
N MET A 69 -5.76 -1.18 1.80
CA MET A 69 -5.14 0.15 1.76
C MET A 69 -5.53 0.99 0.53
N ARG A 70 -6.36 0.47 -0.40
CA ARG A 70 -6.84 1.20 -1.58
C ARG A 70 -8.34 1.01 -1.79
N ASP A 71 -8.77 -0.11 -2.36
CA ASP A 71 -10.16 -0.28 -2.81
C ASP A 71 -11.17 -0.37 -1.68
N ALA A 72 -10.81 -1.02 -0.57
CA ALA A 72 -11.74 -1.27 0.53
C ALA A 72 -12.24 0.05 1.15
N HIS A 73 -11.32 0.95 1.52
CA HIS A 73 -11.68 2.25 2.08
C HIS A 73 -12.19 3.23 1.01
N GLN A 74 -11.79 3.07 -0.25
CA GLN A 74 -12.41 3.79 -1.37
C GLN A 74 -13.91 3.45 -1.47
N SER A 75 -14.27 2.18 -1.31
CA SER A 75 -15.65 1.69 -1.37
C SER A 75 -16.46 2.02 -0.12
N LEU A 76 -15.87 1.84 1.07
CA LEU A 76 -16.60 1.89 2.34
C LEU A 76 -16.47 3.20 3.11
N LEU A 77 -15.38 3.95 2.88
CA LEU A 77 -15.00 5.12 3.69
C LEU A 77 -14.67 6.34 2.83
N ALA A 78 -15.23 6.41 1.62
CA ALA A 78 -14.99 7.51 0.67
C ALA A 78 -13.49 7.84 0.49
N THR A 79 -12.63 6.82 0.51
CA THR A 79 -11.17 6.95 0.35
C THR A 79 -10.48 7.72 1.49
N ARG A 80 -11.08 7.80 2.69
CA ARG A 80 -10.59 8.67 3.79
C ARG A 80 -9.62 7.99 4.77
N MET A 81 -9.11 6.79 4.46
CA MET A 81 -8.07 6.18 5.28
C MET A 81 -6.76 6.97 5.18
N ARG A 82 -6.20 7.31 6.35
CA ARG A 82 -5.03 8.20 6.46
C ARG A 82 -3.72 7.42 6.46
N THR A 83 -2.64 8.10 6.08
CA THR A 83 -1.28 7.54 6.11
C THR A 83 -0.92 7.06 7.52
N TYR A 84 -1.37 7.79 8.55
CA TYR A 84 -1.15 7.46 9.95
C TYR A 84 -1.63 6.04 10.29
N ASP A 85 -2.87 5.70 9.97
CA ASP A 85 -3.47 4.39 10.29
C ASP A 85 -2.84 3.27 9.46
N MET A 86 -2.54 3.55 8.18
CA MET A 86 -1.82 2.60 7.31
C MET A 86 -0.46 2.22 7.89
N LEU A 87 0.30 3.20 8.39
CA LEU A 87 1.62 2.97 8.98
C LEU A 87 1.54 2.26 10.33
N ALA A 88 0.50 2.51 11.13
CA ALA A 88 0.27 1.78 12.37
C ALA A 88 0.05 0.27 12.11
N ALA A 89 -0.59 -0.08 10.99
CA ALA A 89 -0.81 -1.47 10.58
C ALA A 89 0.39 -2.11 9.84
N ALA A 90 1.27 -1.31 9.26
CA ALA A 90 2.33 -1.75 8.35
C ALA A 90 3.22 -2.89 8.87
N PRO A 91 3.69 -2.91 10.15
CA PRO A 91 4.49 -4.04 10.66
C PRO A 91 3.74 -5.37 10.61
N GLY A 92 2.44 -5.35 10.97
CA GLY A 92 1.58 -6.52 10.89
C GLY A 92 1.31 -6.92 9.44
N THR A 93 1.07 -5.93 8.56
CA THR A 93 0.89 -6.16 7.12
C THR A 93 2.11 -6.84 6.49
N ALA A 94 3.32 -6.34 6.75
CA ALA A 94 4.56 -6.91 6.22
C ALA A 94 4.76 -8.38 6.63
N ARG A 95 4.42 -8.72 7.88
CA ARG A 95 4.56 -10.08 8.39
C ARG A 95 3.45 -11.01 7.88
N ASN A 96 2.20 -10.59 7.97
CA ASN A 96 1.04 -11.45 7.69
C ASN A 96 0.78 -11.61 6.19
N LEU A 97 1.11 -10.61 5.38
CA LEU A 97 0.91 -10.65 3.92
C LEU A 97 2.15 -11.10 3.15
N ALA A 98 3.18 -11.64 3.82
CA ALA A 98 4.41 -12.08 3.15
C ALA A 98 4.13 -13.11 2.03
N ALA A 99 3.11 -13.95 2.19
CA ALA A 99 2.69 -14.94 1.20
C ALA A 99 1.72 -14.39 0.12
N CYS A 100 1.19 -13.18 0.29
CA CYS A 100 0.30 -12.53 -0.68
C CYS A 100 1.09 -12.02 -1.89
N LEU A 101 0.45 -12.06 -3.06
CA LEU A 101 1.03 -11.63 -4.33
C LEU A 101 1.36 -10.13 -4.31
N SER A 102 0.44 -9.32 -3.78
CA SER A 102 0.58 -7.87 -3.75
C SER A 102 -0.27 -7.25 -2.65
N LEU A 103 0.08 -6.02 -2.31
CA LEU A 103 -0.72 -5.11 -1.53
C LEU A 103 -1.14 -3.94 -2.44
N GLU A 104 -2.42 -3.82 -2.69
CA GLU A 104 -2.96 -2.68 -3.41
C GLU A 104 -3.15 -1.50 -2.46
N CYS A 105 -2.27 -0.51 -2.57
CA CYS A 105 -2.19 0.62 -1.64
C CYS A 105 -2.11 1.98 -2.32
N TRP A 106 -2.26 2.05 -3.65
CA TRP A 106 -2.07 3.31 -4.38
C TRP A 106 -2.87 3.43 -5.68
N GLY A 107 -2.91 4.64 -6.25
CA GLY A 107 -3.68 4.94 -7.45
C GLY A 107 -5.19 5.07 -7.20
N GLY A 108 -5.98 5.04 -8.27
CA GLY A 108 -7.41 5.35 -8.21
C GLY A 108 -7.69 6.71 -7.54
N ALA A 109 -8.68 6.78 -6.66
CA ALA A 109 -9.05 8.02 -5.98
C ALA A 109 -8.06 8.43 -4.88
N THR A 110 -7.17 7.53 -4.44
CA THR A 110 -6.28 7.80 -3.28
C THR A 110 -5.32 8.96 -3.53
N PHE A 111 -4.93 9.20 -4.78
CA PHE A 111 -3.98 10.26 -5.14
C PHE A 111 -4.56 11.66 -4.94
N ASP A 112 -5.70 11.97 -5.56
CA ASP A 112 -6.37 13.27 -5.40
C ASP A 112 -6.90 13.45 -3.98
N VAL A 113 -7.51 12.40 -3.39
CA VAL A 113 -8.11 12.49 -2.07
C VAL A 113 -7.08 12.80 -0.99
N ALA A 114 -5.87 12.23 -1.08
CA ALA A 114 -4.79 12.52 -0.15
C ALA A 114 -4.47 14.03 -0.11
N TYR A 115 -4.26 14.64 -1.28
CA TYR A 115 -3.99 16.07 -1.37
C TYR A 115 -5.19 16.92 -0.95
N ARG A 116 -6.36 16.60 -1.50
CA ARG A 116 -7.54 17.49 -1.45
C ARG A 116 -8.27 17.47 -0.12
N PHE A 117 -8.36 16.30 0.51
CA PHE A 117 -9.22 16.10 1.69
C PHE A 117 -8.47 15.64 2.93
N LEU A 118 -7.32 14.97 2.77
CA LEU A 118 -6.53 14.52 3.91
C LEU A 118 -5.37 15.48 4.23
N HIS A 119 -5.06 16.39 3.32
CA HIS A 119 -3.92 17.32 3.41
C HIS A 119 -2.59 16.57 3.62
N GLU A 120 -2.45 15.43 2.95
CA GLU A 120 -1.28 14.55 3.00
C GLU A 120 -0.70 14.38 1.58
N CYS A 121 0.61 14.15 1.49
CA CYS A 121 1.26 13.85 0.21
C CYS A 121 1.14 12.34 -0.11
N PRO A 122 0.53 11.93 -1.24
CA PRO A 122 0.43 10.53 -1.61
C PRO A 122 1.78 9.89 -1.92
N TRP A 123 2.78 10.67 -2.36
CA TRP A 123 4.15 10.20 -2.58
C TRP A 123 4.85 9.87 -1.25
N GLU A 124 4.78 10.78 -0.28
CA GLU A 124 5.34 10.54 1.06
C GLU A 124 4.68 9.32 1.72
N ARG A 125 3.36 9.16 1.55
CA ARG A 125 2.63 7.96 1.98
C ARG A 125 3.25 6.70 1.38
N LEU A 126 3.45 6.68 0.06
CA LEU A 126 3.99 5.54 -0.66
C LEU A 126 5.41 5.20 -0.18
N GLU A 127 6.30 6.17 -0.09
CA GLU A 127 7.68 5.99 0.37
C GLU A 127 7.75 5.45 1.81
N ARG A 128 6.95 6.02 2.72
CA ARG A 128 6.91 5.59 4.12
C ARG A 128 6.35 4.18 4.25
N LEU A 129 5.32 3.84 3.49
CA LEU A 129 4.79 2.47 3.45
C LEU A 129 5.80 1.50 2.85
N ARG A 130 6.51 1.91 1.79
CA ARG A 130 7.52 1.08 1.13
C ARG A 130 8.66 0.71 2.07
N ALA A 131 9.10 1.67 2.89
CA ALA A 131 10.09 1.44 3.93
C ALA A 131 9.57 0.51 5.05
N ALA A 132 8.32 0.68 5.48
CA ALA A 132 7.72 -0.11 6.56
C ALA A 132 7.32 -1.53 6.15
N ILE A 133 7.00 -1.75 4.87
CA ILE A 133 6.57 -3.04 4.33
C ILE A 133 7.57 -3.41 3.24
N PRO A 134 8.76 -3.96 3.52
CA PRO A 134 9.80 -4.11 2.50
C PRO A 134 9.65 -5.34 1.60
N ASN A 135 8.76 -6.28 1.91
CA ASN A 135 8.75 -7.65 1.35
C ASN A 135 7.55 -7.97 0.43
N VAL A 136 6.51 -7.12 0.41
CA VAL A 136 5.30 -7.33 -0.40
C VAL A 136 5.30 -6.40 -1.62
N PRO A 137 5.04 -6.88 -2.85
CA PRO A 137 4.90 -6.01 -4.02
C PRO A 137 3.77 -5.01 -3.82
N PHE A 138 3.99 -3.75 -4.18
CA PHE A 138 2.93 -2.77 -4.16
C PHE A 138 2.19 -2.77 -5.49
N GLN A 139 0.88 -2.64 -5.43
CA GLN A 139 0.01 -2.58 -6.58
C GLN A 139 -0.70 -1.23 -6.60
N MET A 140 -0.83 -0.67 -7.80
CA MET A 140 -1.64 0.51 -8.01
C MET A 140 -2.71 0.29 -9.09
N LEU A 141 -3.83 0.98 -8.93
CA LEU A 141 -4.80 1.15 -10.01
C LEU A 141 -4.41 2.37 -10.86
N LEU A 142 -4.03 2.12 -12.12
CA LEU A 142 -3.64 3.14 -13.09
C LEU A 142 -4.62 3.14 -14.28
N ARG A 143 -5.09 4.32 -14.69
CA ARG A 143 -5.90 4.45 -15.91
C ARG A 143 -5.03 4.86 -17.09
N GLY A 144 -5.03 4.07 -18.17
CA GLY A 144 -4.04 4.20 -19.24
C GLY A 144 -3.95 5.58 -19.92
N ALA A 145 -5.07 6.29 -20.10
CA ALA A 145 -5.09 7.57 -20.81
C ALA A 145 -4.68 8.79 -19.97
N ASN A 146 -4.65 8.65 -18.64
CA ASN A 146 -4.60 9.78 -17.72
C ASN A 146 -3.89 9.50 -16.39
N GLY A 147 -3.33 8.30 -16.21
CA GLY A 147 -2.73 7.86 -14.96
C GLY A 147 -3.72 7.90 -13.80
N VAL A 148 -3.56 8.90 -12.92
CA VAL A 148 -4.41 9.17 -11.75
C VAL A 148 -5.20 10.48 -11.86
N GLY A 149 -5.08 11.21 -12.97
CA GLY A 149 -5.79 12.48 -13.17
C GLY A 149 -7.17 12.33 -13.81
N TYR A 150 -7.85 13.45 -14.04
CA TYR A 150 -9.24 13.48 -14.52
C TYR A 150 -9.39 13.84 -16.01
N SER A 151 -8.29 14.11 -16.71
CA SER A 151 -8.27 14.47 -18.13
C SER A 151 -7.21 13.66 -18.87
N ALA A 152 -7.35 13.51 -20.19
CA ALA A 152 -6.33 12.85 -21.00
C ALA A 152 -5.03 13.67 -20.98
N TYR A 153 -3.90 12.97 -20.82
CA TYR A 153 -2.58 13.60 -20.85
C TYR A 153 -1.77 13.07 -22.03
N PRO A 154 -0.82 13.86 -22.57
CA PRO A 154 0.07 13.36 -23.59
C PRO A 154 0.98 12.25 -23.04
N ASP A 155 1.42 11.36 -23.93
CA ASP A 155 2.19 10.15 -23.58
C ASP A 155 3.40 10.42 -22.70
N ASN A 156 4.11 11.54 -22.89
CA ASN A 156 5.29 11.89 -22.10
C ASN A 156 4.94 12.12 -20.63
N VAL A 157 3.78 12.71 -20.34
CA VAL A 157 3.30 12.93 -18.97
C VAL A 157 2.94 11.59 -18.33
N VAL A 158 2.22 10.72 -19.05
CA VAL A 158 1.84 9.39 -18.54
C VAL A 158 3.08 8.53 -18.28
N ARG A 159 4.03 8.50 -19.21
CA ARG A 159 5.30 7.77 -19.05
C ARG A 159 6.14 8.32 -17.91
N GLY A 160 6.20 9.65 -17.76
CA GLY A 160 6.86 10.30 -16.63
C GLY A 160 6.24 9.88 -15.30
N PHE A 161 4.91 9.92 -15.19
CA PHE A 161 4.21 9.48 -13.98
C PHE A 161 4.49 8.01 -13.64
N VAL A 162 4.44 7.11 -14.62
CA VAL A 162 4.74 5.68 -14.40
C VAL A 162 6.18 5.46 -13.93
N LYS A 163 7.13 6.21 -14.51
CA LYS A 163 8.54 6.15 -14.08
C LYS A 163 8.68 6.57 -12.62
N GLU A 164 8.11 7.71 -12.23
CA GLU A 164 8.19 8.20 -10.85
C GLU A 164 7.46 7.26 -9.87
N ALA A 165 6.30 6.70 -10.25
CA ALA A 165 5.57 5.73 -9.44
C ALA A 165 6.40 4.46 -9.16
N LYS A 166 7.08 3.94 -10.19
CA LYS A 166 8.00 2.80 -10.07
C LYS A 166 9.15 3.13 -9.13
N ASP A 167 9.80 4.27 -9.33
CA ASP A 167 10.97 4.66 -8.54
C ASP A 167 10.61 4.90 -7.05
N ALA A 168 9.38 5.35 -6.76
CA ALA A 168 8.85 5.50 -5.42
C ALA A 168 8.42 4.18 -4.74
N GLY A 169 8.31 3.08 -5.49
CA GLY A 169 8.17 1.72 -4.93
C GLY A 169 6.89 0.96 -5.28
N VAL A 170 6.13 1.39 -6.30
CA VAL A 170 5.10 0.57 -6.97
C VAL A 170 5.75 -0.47 -7.88
#